data_AF-A0A2K4II71-F1
#
_entry.id   AF-A0A2K4II71-F1
#
_cell.length_a   1.000
_cell.length_b   1.000
_cell.length_c   1.000
_cell.angle_alpha   90.00
_cell.angle_beta   90.00
_cell.angle_gamma   90.00
#
_symmetry.space_group_name_H-M   'P 1'
#
loop_
_entity.id
_entity.type
_entity.pdbx_description
1 polymer ?
#
loop_
_entity_poly.entity_id
_entity_poly.type
_entity_poly.pdbx_seq_one_letter_code
_entity_poly.pdbx_strand_id
1 'polypeptide(L)'
;MLATLRLLFVFLVACTALNAHADCPKWPATQAKTEITALQNQIDQWDDAYHRQGHSLVADEIYDQSRLRLGQLQQCFKLAAVTEPLRMASGSVVHPIAHTGLDKLHKAEAVQAWLRDRKDVWVQPKVDGVAVTLVYREGFLQQAISRGDGVNGHDWTASARKIKAIPQQLTQPVDLLVQGELYWRLNEHVQARSGSVNARATVAGLMGRKSLNDEHAADIGLFVWDWPQGPAQLPERLSTLATLGFPANELYSHPVSEFADAQKWRDHWYRSPLPFASDGVVLRQSQRPPAERWQARAPYWAIAWKYPFAQALADVRKVNFKVGRTGRITPVLELTPVMLDDRQIKRVSTGSLKRWEELDIRPGDQVAISLAGLTIPRLDSVVLRTTERADINIPSASDFHALSCWQPTPGCESQFLARLTWLSGKHGLAMQHVGRGTWEKLLETRRVNNLLDWLTLDAPELANIAGFGDRSSERLIYSFHSARQRPFAQWLKALGLPPTGEARLADSWQALAQRDTEQWQAEAGIGPGRAAQLSAFFRDPQVLALSQTLRAAGIDGF
;
A
#
# COMPACT_ATOMS: atom_id res chain seq x y z
N MET A 1 -55.35 -19.42 14.75
CA MET A 1 -53.95 -19.36 15.20
C MET A 1 -52.91 -19.63 14.08
N LEU A 2 -53.25 -19.47 12.79
CA LEU A 2 -52.31 -19.66 11.67
C LEU A 2 -52.14 -18.43 10.75
N ALA A 3 -52.84 -17.33 11.03
CA ALA A 3 -52.74 -16.09 10.24
C ALA A 3 -51.78 -15.05 10.85
N THR A 4 -51.48 -15.13 12.15
CA THR A 4 -50.57 -14.21 12.85
C THR A 4 -49.09 -14.57 12.74
N LEU A 5 -48.76 -15.81 12.35
CA LEU A 5 -47.37 -16.26 12.20
C LEU A 5 -46.75 -15.87 10.84
N ARG A 6 -47.57 -15.55 9.83
CA ARG A 6 -47.11 -15.09 8.51
C ARG A 6 -46.78 -13.59 8.45
N LEU A 7 -47.32 -12.78 9.36
CA LEU A 7 -46.96 -11.35 9.43
C LEU A 7 -45.64 -11.09 10.19
N LEU A 8 -45.25 -11.97 11.12
CA LEU A 8 -43.97 -11.85 11.83
C LEU A 8 -42.75 -12.30 11.01
N PHE A 9 -42.95 -13.14 9.99
CA PHE A 9 -41.84 -13.58 9.11
C PHE A 9 -41.58 -12.62 7.94
N VAL A 10 -42.56 -11.78 7.57
CA VAL A 10 -42.40 -10.75 6.52
C VAL A 10 -41.75 -9.48 7.07
N PHE A 11 -41.80 -9.23 8.38
CA PHE A 11 -41.10 -8.10 9.00
C PHE A 11 -39.64 -8.40 9.41
N LEU A 12 -39.24 -9.67 9.49
CA LEU A 12 -37.87 -10.06 9.86
C LEU A 12 -36.92 -10.29 8.67
N VAL A 13 -37.41 -10.23 7.42
CA VAL A 13 -36.61 -10.44 6.19
C VAL A 13 -36.30 -9.12 5.46
N ALA A 14 -36.74 -7.97 5.99
CA ALA A 14 -36.51 -6.65 5.38
C ALA A 14 -35.35 -5.82 5.99
N CYS A 15 -34.63 -6.34 7.00
CA CYS A 15 -33.60 -5.57 7.72
C CYS A 15 -32.21 -6.22 7.79
N THR A 16 -31.86 -7.14 6.89
CA THR A 16 -30.47 -7.62 6.73
C THR A 16 -29.81 -7.04 5.49
N ALA A 17 -30.02 -5.75 5.23
CA ALA A 17 -28.99 -4.94 4.59
C ALA A 17 -28.01 -4.53 5.70
N LEU A 18 -27.16 -5.47 6.13
CA LEU A 18 -25.92 -5.15 6.82
C LEU A 18 -25.03 -4.43 5.82
N ASN A 19 -25.37 -3.18 5.53
CA ASN A 19 -24.40 -2.21 5.04
C ASN A 19 -23.33 -2.18 6.13
N ALA A 20 -22.15 -2.71 5.81
CA ALA A 20 -20.94 -2.27 6.51
C ALA A 20 -21.03 -0.73 6.48
N HIS A 21 -21.24 -0.12 7.64
CA HIS A 21 -21.26 1.33 7.77
C HIS A 21 -19.86 1.81 7.40
N ALA A 22 -19.63 2.05 6.11
CA ALA A 22 -18.59 2.94 5.66
C ALA A 22 -19.00 4.30 6.25
N ASP A 23 -18.18 4.84 7.15
CA ASP A 23 -18.42 6.15 7.73
C ASP A 23 -18.47 7.18 6.60
N CYS A 24 -19.69 7.58 6.22
CA CYS A 24 -19.90 8.59 5.20
C CYS A 24 -19.28 9.91 5.70
N PRO A 25 -18.48 10.60 4.86
CA PRO A 25 -17.93 11.89 5.23
C PRO A 25 -19.06 12.88 5.59
N LYS A 26 -18.83 13.70 6.63
CA LYS A 26 -19.77 14.75 7.04
C LYS A 26 -19.55 16.04 6.24
N TRP A 27 -19.53 15.94 4.91
CA TRP A 27 -19.32 17.08 4.01
C TRP A 27 -20.62 17.83 3.73
N PRO A 28 -20.58 19.16 3.56
CA PRO A 28 -21.66 19.90 2.92
C PRO A 28 -21.95 19.35 1.51
N ALA A 29 -23.20 19.46 1.05
CA ALA A 29 -23.62 18.93 -0.25
C ALA A 29 -22.81 19.52 -1.42
N THR A 30 -22.40 20.79 -1.32
CA THR A 30 -21.56 21.46 -2.32
C THR A 30 -20.18 20.83 -2.39
N GLN A 31 -19.50 20.65 -1.26
CA GLN A 31 -18.20 19.99 -1.17
C GLN A 31 -18.29 18.55 -1.70
N ALA A 32 -19.30 17.79 -1.25
CA ALA A 32 -19.49 16.42 -1.69
C ALA A 32 -19.63 16.30 -3.22
N LYS A 33 -20.42 17.19 -3.84
CA LYS A 33 -20.57 17.22 -5.29
C LYS A 33 -19.21 17.49 -5.97
N THR A 34 -18.46 18.47 -5.50
CA THR A 34 -17.15 18.85 -6.07
C THR A 34 -16.14 17.71 -5.95
N GLU A 35 -16.01 17.09 -4.78
CA GLU A 35 -15.08 15.95 -4.55
C GLU A 35 -15.47 14.73 -5.40
N ILE A 36 -16.76 14.41 -5.48
CA ILE A 36 -17.26 13.28 -6.29
C ILE A 36 -17.01 13.54 -7.78
N THR A 37 -17.22 14.77 -8.26
CA THR A 37 -16.91 15.15 -9.64
C THR A 37 -15.41 15.08 -9.91
N ALA A 38 -14.55 15.52 -8.98
CA ALA A 38 -13.10 15.41 -9.13
C ALA A 38 -12.64 13.95 -9.23
N LEU A 39 -13.16 13.06 -8.38
CA LEU A 39 -12.87 11.63 -8.42
C LEU A 39 -13.38 10.97 -9.71
N GLN A 40 -14.59 11.31 -10.17
CA GLN A 40 -15.12 10.82 -11.44
C GLN A 40 -14.23 11.24 -12.61
N ASN A 41 -13.86 12.52 -12.70
CA ASN A 41 -12.99 13.02 -13.77
C ASN A 41 -11.62 12.34 -13.76
N GLN A 42 -11.06 12.07 -12.57
CA GLN A 42 -9.79 11.34 -12.43
C GLN A 42 -9.90 9.90 -12.95
N ILE A 43 -11.01 9.21 -12.65
CA ILE A 43 -11.29 7.87 -13.15
C ILE A 43 -11.50 7.89 -14.67
N ASP A 44 -12.21 8.88 -15.21
CA ASP A 44 -12.45 9.00 -16.65
C ASP A 44 -11.13 9.21 -17.43
N GLN A 45 -10.18 9.94 -16.85
CA GLN A 45 -8.83 10.09 -17.42
C GLN A 45 -8.06 8.77 -17.43
N TRP A 46 -8.17 7.98 -16.35
CA TRP A 46 -7.54 6.66 -16.30
C TRP A 46 -8.19 5.67 -17.27
N ASP A 47 -9.52 5.69 -17.38
CA ASP A 47 -10.27 4.90 -18.36
C ASP A 47 -9.82 5.23 -19.77
N ASP A 48 -9.65 6.52 -20.08
CA ASP A 48 -9.17 6.94 -21.39
C ASP A 48 -7.74 6.46 -21.69
N ALA A 49 -6.82 6.72 -20.75
CA ALA A 49 -5.44 6.29 -20.88
C ALA A 49 -5.34 4.77 -21.10
N TYR A 50 -6.13 4.00 -20.35
CA TYR A 50 -6.13 2.55 -20.45
C TYR A 50 -6.78 2.06 -21.76
N HIS A 51 -8.01 2.47 -22.05
CA HIS A 51 -8.80 1.91 -23.17
C HIS A 51 -8.40 2.46 -24.53
N ARG A 52 -8.08 3.77 -24.63
CA ARG A 52 -7.76 4.42 -25.90
C ARG A 52 -6.25 4.53 -26.13
N GLN A 53 -5.49 4.87 -25.10
CA GLN A 53 -4.06 5.16 -25.24
C GLN A 53 -3.17 3.94 -24.96
N GLY A 54 -3.73 2.87 -24.38
CA GLY A 54 -3.06 1.60 -24.18
C GLY A 54 -1.99 1.60 -23.09
N HIS A 55 -2.09 2.49 -22.10
CA HIS A 55 -1.20 2.49 -20.94
C HIS A 55 -1.97 2.78 -19.65
N SER A 56 -1.49 2.29 -18.52
CA SER A 56 -2.08 2.62 -17.22
C SER A 56 -1.32 3.75 -16.53
N LEU A 57 -2.05 4.77 -16.05
CA LEU A 57 -1.51 5.88 -15.27
C LEU A 57 -1.47 5.59 -13.76
N VAL A 58 -2.13 4.52 -13.33
CA VAL A 58 -2.30 4.16 -11.93
C VAL A 58 -2.30 2.63 -11.78
N ALA A 59 -1.93 2.10 -10.61
CA ALA A 59 -2.04 0.67 -10.37
C ALA A 59 -3.52 0.22 -10.37
N ASP A 60 -3.77 -0.99 -10.87
CA ASP A 60 -5.11 -1.58 -10.97
C ASP A 60 -5.83 -1.62 -9.61
N GLU A 61 -5.11 -1.93 -8.53
CA GLU A 61 -5.69 -1.97 -7.20
C GLU A 61 -6.15 -0.59 -6.72
N ILE A 62 -5.42 0.47 -7.08
CA ILE A 62 -5.76 1.84 -6.74
C ILE A 62 -6.96 2.31 -7.58
N TYR A 63 -7.01 1.95 -8.86
CA TYR A 63 -8.18 2.18 -9.71
C TYR A 63 -9.44 1.51 -9.14
N ASP A 64 -9.36 0.22 -8.81
CA ASP A 64 -10.48 -0.55 -8.24
C ASP A 64 -10.95 0.06 -6.90
N GLN A 65 -10.01 0.47 -6.03
CA GLN A 65 -10.33 1.16 -4.77
C GLN A 65 -10.98 2.53 -5.00
N SER A 66 -10.54 3.27 -6.02
CA SER A 66 -11.09 4.59 -6.38
C SER A 66 -12.51 4.47 -6.92
N ARG A 67 -12.78 3.46 -7.76
CA ARG A 67 -14.13 3.12 -8.24
C ARG A 67 -15.06 2.74 -7.09
N LEU A 68 -14.59 1.90 -6.17
CA LEU A 68 -15.35 1.51 -4.98
C LEU A 68 -15.66 2.74 -4.13
N ARG A 69 -14.68 3.61 -3.90
CA ARG A 69 -14.84 4.85 -3.15
C ARG A 69 -15.86 5.78 -3.81
N LEU A 70 -15.81 5.93 -5.13
CA LEU A 70 -16.79 6.73 -5.88
C LEU A 70 -18.21 6.22 -5.67
N GLY A 71 -18.43 4.90 -5.81
CA GLY A 71 -19.75 4.30 -5.58
C GLY A 71 -20.25 4.48 -4.14
N GLN A 72 -19.36 4.34 -3.15
CA GLN A 72 -19.67 4.62 -1.75
C GLN A 72 -20.07 6.08 -1.53
N LEU A 73 -19.33 7.03 -2.10
CA LEU A 73 -19.63 8.46 -1.98
C LEU A 73 -20.96 8.82 -2.66
N GLN A 74 -21.21 8.30 -3.87
CA GLN A 74 -22.48 8.46 -4.57
C GLN A 74 -23.66 7.94 -3.73
N GLN A 75 -23.50 6.79 -3.08
CA GLN A 75 -24.51 6.24 -2.16
C GLN A 75 -24.69 7.11 -0.90
N CYS A 76 -23.59 7.55 -0.27
CA CYS A 76 -23.61 8.41 0.92
C CYS A 76 -24.39 9.71 0.68
N PHE A 77 -24.20 10.33 -0.49
CA PHE A 77 -24.80 11.62 -0.84
C PHE A 77 -26.00 11.52 -1.79
N LYS A 78 -26.52 10.30 -2.03
CA LYS A 78 -27.67 10.02 -2.90
C LYS A 78 -27.56 10.64 -4.30
N LEU A 79 -26.36 10.64 -4.86
CA LEU A 79 -26.12 11.11 -6.23
C LEU A 79 -26.30 9.95 -7.22
N ALA A 80 -26.86 10.25 -8.39
CA ALA A 80 -27.01 9.25 -9.44
C ALA A 80 -25.62 8.82 -9.94
N ALA A 81 -25.40 7.51 -10.01
CA ALA A 81 -24.20 6.96 -10.64
C ALA A 81 -24.34 7.12 -12.17
N VAL A 82 -23.32 7.66 -12.83
CA VAL A 82 -23.20 7.61 -14.29
C VAL A 82 -22.66 6.22 -14.63
N THR A 83 -23.55 5.30 -14.98
CA THR A 83 -23.22 3.86 -15.08
C THR A 83 -22.94 3.41 -16.50
N GLU A 84 -21.80 3.77 -17.11
CA GLU A 84 -21.27 3.01 -18.26
C GLU A 84 -19.72 2.97 -18.28
N PRO A 85 -19.07 2.27 -17.32
CA PRO A 85 -17.60 2.19 -17.23
C PRO A 85 -16.92 1.67 -18.52
N LEU A 86 -17.60 0.77 -19.25
CA LEU A 86 -17.04 0.08 -20.41
C LEU A 86 -17.45 0.70 -21.75
N ARG A 87 -18.19 1.81 -21.76
CA ARG A 87 -18.62 2.45 -23.02
C ARG A 87 -17.44 2.77 -23.93
N MET A 88 -16.33 3.21 -23.32
CA MET A 88 -15.10 3.56 -24.03
C MET A 88 -14.34 2.35 -24.58
N ALA A 89 -14.67 1.14 -24.11
CA ALA A 89 -14.06 -0.11 -24.56
C ALA A 89 -14.83 -0.80 -25.70
N SER A 90 -16.09 -0.41 -25.95
CA SER A 90 -16.92 -1.00 -27.00
C SER A 90 -16.29 -0.83 -28.39
N GLY A 91 -16.29 -1.90 -29.19
CA GLY A 91 -15.90 -1.86 -30.60
C GLY A 91 -17.07 -2.15 -31.53
N SER A 92 -16.80 -2.33 -32.83
CA SER A 92 -17.84 -2.55 -33.86
C SER A 92 -18.17 -4.02 -34.13
N VAL A 93 -17.47 -4.96 -33.49
CA VAL A 93 -17.63 -6.40 -33.76
C VAL A 93 -18.49 -7.03 -32.66
N VAL A 94 -19.64 -7.59 -33.03
CA VAL A 94 -20.51 -8.30 -32.10
C VAL A 94 -19.91 -9.66 -31.71
N HIS A 95 -19.89 -9.97 -30.43
CA HIS A 95 -19.49 -11.29 -29.93
C HIS A 95 -20.56 -12.33 -30.25
N PRO A 96 -20.20 -13.52 -30.78
CA PRO A 96 -21.15 -14.62 -30.93
C PRO A 96 -21.69 -15.11 -29.59
N ILE A 97 -20.88 -15.03 -28.53
CA ILE A 97 -21.23 -15.35 -27.15
C ILE A 97 -20.69 -14.24 -26.24
N ALA A 98 -21.57 -13.66 -25.42
CA ALA A 98 -21.22 -12.57 -24.52
C ALA A 98 -20.16 -12.99 -23.48
N HIS A 99 -19.30 -12.05 -23.08
CA HIS A 99 -18.38 -12.23 -21.95
C HIS A 99 -19.09 -11.89 -20.64
N THR A 100 -19.08 -12.80 -19.66
CA THR A 100 -19.79 -12.59 -18.39
C THR A 100 -19.03 -11.71 -17.40
N GLY A 101 -17.70 -11.83 -17.33
CA GLY A 101 -16.93 -11.24 -16.23
C GLY A 101 -17.11 -12.04 -14.93
N LEU A 102 -16.70 -11.47 -13.79
CA LEU A 102 -16.71 -12.16 -12.49
C LEU A 102 -17.01 -11.19 -11.35
N ASP A 103 -17.77 -11.66 -10.36
CA ASP A 103 -17.88 -10.97 -9.08
C ASP A 103 -16.56 -11.10 -8.32
N LYS A 104 -16.06 -9.98 -7.80
CA LYS A 104 -14.77 -9.89 -7.09
C LYS A 104 -15.00 -10.01 -5.58
N LEU A 105 -14.48 -11.06 -4.96
CA LEU A 105 -14.47 -11.25 -3.51
C LEU A 105 -13.06 -11.05 -2.96
N HIS A 106 -12.95 -10.31 -1.85
CA HIS A 106 -11.68 -10.07 -1.14
C HIS A 106 -11.59 -10.82 0.19
N LYS A 107 -12.73 -11.02 0.85
CA LYS A 107 -12.82 -11.60 2.20
C LYS A 107 -13.03 -13.12 2.15
N ALA A 108 -12.31 -13.84 2.99
CA ALA A 108 -12.40 -15.29 3.12
C ALA A 108 -13.83 -15.75 3.45
N GLU A 109 -14.51 -15.03 4.33
CA GLU A 109 -15.86 -15.35 4.80
C GLU A 109 -16.89 -15.31 3.65
N ALA A 110 -16.73 -14.37 2.72
CA ALA A 110 -17.60 -14.25 1.55
C ALA A 110 -17.41 -15.43 0.58
N VAL A 111 -16.16 -15.90 0.42
CA VAL A 111 -15.83 -17.06 -0.41
C VAL A 111 -16.36 -18.34 0.23
N GLN A 112 -16.19 -18.50 1.54
CA GLN A 112 -16.72 -19.63 2.28
C GLN A 112 -18.26 -19.68 2.21
N ALA A 113 -18.93 -18.52 2.29
CA ALA A 113 -20.38 -18.43 2.09
C ALA A 113 -20.79 -18.82 0.66
N TRP A 114 -20.03 -18.40 -0.36
CA TRP A 114 -20.30 -18.79 -1.76
C TRP A 114 -20.13 -20.30 -1.98
N LEU A 115 -19.13 -20.93 -1.36
CA LEU A 115 -18.87 -22.37 -1.49
C LEU A 115 -19.93 -23.26 -0.81
N ARG A 116 -20.57 -22.79 0.26
CA ARG A 116 -21.43 -23.61 1.14
C ARG A 116 -22.47 -24.47 0.42
N ASP A 117 -23.13 -23.90 -0.59
CA ASP A 117 -24.25 -24.54 -1.29
C ASP A 117 -23.88 -25.01 -2.70
N ARG A 118 -22.58 -25.16 -2.99
CA ARG A 118 -22.07 -25.52 -4.32
C ARG A 118 -21.28 -26.82 -4.28
N LYS A 119 -21.41 -27.59 -5.36
CA LYS A 119 -20.68 -28.84 -5.61
C LYS A 119 -19.91 -28.74 -6.91
N ASP A 120 -18.95 -29.65 -7.09
CA ASP A 120 -18.09 -29.75 -8.28
C ASP A 120 -17.43 -28.41 -8.62
N VAL A 121 -16.85 -27.75 -7.61
CA VAL A 121 -16.14 -26.48 -7.76
C VAL A 121 -14.71 -26.75 -8.17
N TRP A 122 -14.17 -25.87 -9.01
CA TRP A 122 -12.80 -25.89 -9.49
C TRP A 122 -12.16 -24.53 -9.32
N VAL A 123 -10.84 -24.54 -9.16
CA VAL A 123 -10.03 -23.33 -9.01
C VAL A 123 -8.97 -23.22 -10.10
N GLN A 124 -8.71 -22.00 -10.55
CA GLN A 124 -7.66 -21.64 -11.50
C GLN A 124 -6.99 -20.33 -11.07
N PRO A 125 -5.71 -20.06 -11.45
CA PRO A 125 -5.13 -18.75 -11.28
C PRO A 125 -5.91 -17.74 -12.14
N LYS A 126 -6.20 -16.57 -11.57
CA LYS A 126 -6.81 -15.48 -12.31
C LYS A 126 -5.70 -14.74 -13.06
N VAL A 127 -5.43 -15.19 -14.28
CA VAL A 127 -4.42 -14.60 -15.16
C VAL A 127 -4.68 -13.12 -15.36
N ASP A 128 -3.63 -12.31 -15.21
CA ASP A 128 -3.69 -10.86 -15.34
C ASP A 128 -3.35 -10.43 -16.77
N GLY A 129 -4.39 -10.27 -17.59
CA GLY A 129 -4.26 -9.93 -19.00
C GLY A 129 -5.49 -9.20 -19.54
N VAL A 130 -5.72 -9.36 -20.84
CA VAL A 130 -6.91 -8.88 -21.54
C VAL A 130 -7.69 -10.03 -22.18
N ALA A 131 -9.00 -10.04 -21.95
CA ALA A 131 -9.89 -11.08 -22.48
C ALA A 131 -10.05 -11.01 -24.01
N VAL A 132 -10.09 -12.18 -24.64
CA VAL A 132 -10.23 -12.38 -26.09
C VAL A 132 -11.22 -13.52 -26.39
N THR A 133 -11.99 -13.37 -27.46
CA THR A 133 -12.74 -14.47 -28.11
C THR A 133 -11.97 -14.92 -29.33
N LEU A 134 -11.72 -16.22 -29.48
CA LEU A 134 -11.13 -16.80 -30.69
C LEU A 134 -12.18 -17.69 -31.37
N VAL A 135 -12.38 -17.48 -32.66
CA VAL A 135 -13.32 -18.23 -33.49
C VAL A 135 -12.54 -19.00 -34.54
N TYR A 136 -12.70 -20.32 -34.53
CA TYR A 136 -12.13 -21.26 -35.48
C TYR A 136 -13.25 -21.84 -36.35
N ARG A 137 -12.95 -22.00 -37.64
CA ARG A 137 -13.80 -22.73 -38.59
C ARG A 137 -12.98 -23.80 -39.28
N GLU A 138 -13.50 -25.03 -39.31
CA GLU A 138 -12.79 -26.20 -39.86
C GLU A 138 -11.35 -26.33 -39.31
N GLY A 139 -11.16 -25.96 -38.04
CA GLY A 139 -9.85 -25.97 -37.37
C GLY A 139 -8.96 -24.74 -37.62
N PHE A 140 -9.31 -23.80 -38.50
CA PHE A 140 -8.48 -22.61 -38.78
C PHE A 140 -8.97 -21.36 -38.05
N LEU A 141 -8.04 -20.56 -37.51
CA LEU A 141 -8.37 -19.30 -36.85
C LEU A 141 -8.97 -18.30 -37.85
N GLN A 142 -10.25 -17.99 -37.69
CA GLN A 142 -10.97 -17.03 -38.52
C GLN A 142 -11.00 -15.64 -37.92
N GLN A 143 -11.24 -15.55 -36.61
CA GLN A 143 -11.46 -14.26 -35.95
C GLN A 143 -10.91 -14.24 -34.54
N ALA A 144 -10.35 -13.10 -34.14
CA ALA A 144 -10.06 -12.78 -32.75
C ALA A 144 -10.75 -11.46 -32.38
N ILE A 145 -11.49 -11.45 -31.28
CA ILE A 145 -12.30 -10.30 -30.86
C ILE A 145 -11.90 -9.91 -29.45
N SER A 146 -11.57 -8.64 -29.21
CA SER A 146 -11.34 -8.12 -27.86
C SER A 146 -12.63 -8.20 -27.04
N ARG A 147 -12.54 -8.20 -25.71
CA ARG A 147 -13.75 -8.20 -24.86
C ARG A 147 -14.68 -7.00 -25.10
N GLY A 148 -14.11 -5.80 -25.22
CA GLY A 148 -14.86 -4.54 -25.26
C GLY A 148 -15.85 -4.37 -24.10
N ASP A 149 -17.12 -4.11 -24.40
CA ASP A 149 -18.18 -3.99 -23.38
C ASP A 149 -18.75 -5.36 -22.90
N GLY A 150 -18.26 -6.45 -23.50
CA GLY A 150 -18.69 -7.83 -23.26
C GLY A 150 -19.73 -8.35 -24.25
N VAL A 151 -20.34 -7.48 -25.06
CA VAL A 151 -21.24 -7.81 -26.17
C VAL A 151 -20.64 -7.40 -27.51
N ASN A 152 -19.93 -6.27 -27.55
CA ASN A 152 -19.21 -5.73 -28.70
C ASN A 152 -17.75 -5.51 -28.35
N GLY A 153 -16.87 -5.90 -29.26
CA GLY A 153 -15.43 -5.80 -29.15
C GLY A 153 -14.77 -5.25 -30.41
N HIS A 154 -13.44 -5.17 -30.36
CA HIS A 154 -12.61 -4.76 -31.48
C HIS A 154 -12.07 -5.99 -32.22
N ASP A 155 -11.91 -5.88 -33.54
CA ASP A 155 -11.23 -6.91 -34.32
C ASP A 155 -9.73 -6.92 -34.01
N TRP A 156 -9.26 -8.02 -33.44
CA TRP A 156 -7.86 -8.28 -33.12
C TRP A 156 -7.24 -9.35 -34.02
N THR A 157 -7.92 -9.79 -35.08
CA THR A 157 -7.51 -10.91 -35.93
C THR A 157 -6.12 -10.73 -36.52
N ALA A 158 -5.81 -9.53 -37.03
CA ALA A 158 -4.50 -9.25 -37.62
C ALA A 158 -3.34 -9.39 -36.62
N SER A 159 -3.53 -8.89 -35.39
CA SER A 159 -2.54 -9.01 -34.31
C SER A 159 -2.48 -10.44 -33.76
N ALA A 160 -3.63 -11.10 -33.59
CA ALA A 160 -3.73 -12.47 -33.09
C ALA A 160 -3.01 -13.47 -33.99
N ARG A 161 -3.01 -13.28 -35.31
CA ARG A 161 -2.28 -14.12 -36.27
C ARG A 161 -0.75 -14.10 -36.07
N LYS A 162 -0.21 -13.08 -35.40
CA LYS A 162 1.22 -12.97 -35.09
C LYS A 162 1.61 -13.60 -33.76
N ILE A 163 0.64 -13.81 -32.87
CA ILE A 163 0.89 -14.34 -31.52
C ILE A 163 1.05 -15.86 -31.62
N LYS A 164 2.28 -16.34 -31.40
CA LYS A 164 2.62 -17.77 -31.49
C LYS A 164 1.84 -18.66 -30.52
N ALA A 165 1.41 -18.10 -29.38
CA ALA A 165 0.60 -18.81 -28.39
C ALA A 165 -0.84 -19.09 -28.86
N ILE A 166 -1.31 -18.43 -29.93
CA ILE A 166 -2.60 -18.68 -30.55
C ILE A 166 -2.38 -19.69 -31.69
N PRO A 167 -2.91 -20.93 -31.58
CA PRO A 167 -2.85 -21.89 -32.67
C PRO A 167 -3.53 -21.30 -33.91
N GLN A 168 -2.82 -21.26 -35.05
CA GLN A 168 -3.43 -20.81 -36.31
C GLN A 168 -4.29 -21.92 -36.94
N GLN A 169 -3.95 -23.17 -36.61
CA GLN A 169 -4.69 -24.37 -36.97
C GLN A 169 -4.78 -25.28 -35.72
N LEU A 170 -5.97 -25.78 -35.41
CA LEU A 170 -6.22 -26.77 -34.38
C LEU A 170 -5.72 -28.15 -34.82
N THR A 171 -5.54 -29.06 -33.88
CA THR A 171 -5.15 -30.46 -34.17
C THR A 171 -6.23 -31.25 -34.92
N GLN A 172 -7.48 -30.76 -34.90
CA GLN A 172 -8.64 -31.36 -35.56
C GLN A 172 -9.43 -30.30 -36.34
N PRO A 173 -10.06 -30.64 -37.48
CA PRO A 173 -10.80 -29.69 -38.31
C PRO A 173 -12.21 -29.44 -37.75
N VAL A 174 -12.30 -28.84 -36.56
CA VAL A 174 -13.56 -28.58 -35.86
C VAL A 174 -13.86 -27.08 -35.78
N ASP A 175 -15.15 -26.74 -35.79
CA ASP A 175 -15.61 -25.41 -35.43
C ASP A 175 -15.51 -25.23 -33.91
N LEU A 176 -14.83 -24.17 -33.49
CA LEU A 176 -14.54 -23.93 -32.07
C LEU A 176 -14.60 -22.44 -31.77
N LEU A 177 -15.36 -22.09 -30.73
CA LEU A 177 -15.29 -20.77 -30.11
C LEU A 177 -14.75 -20.93 -28.70
N VAL A 178 -13.63 -20.26 -28.40
CA VAL A 178 -13.06 -20.21 -27.06
C VAL A 178 -12.96 -18.78 -26.57
N GLN A 179 -13.10 -18.61 -25.26
CA GLN A 179 -12.81 -17.36 -24.58
C GLN A 179 -11.60 -17.57 -23.68
N GLY A 180 -10.67 -16.63 -23.75
CA GLY A 180 -9.38 -16.71 -23.09
C GLY A 180 -8.85 -15.34 -22.67
N GLU A 181 -7.65 -15.36 -22.14
CA GLU A 181 -6.90 -14.18 -21.70
C GLU A 181 -5.58 -14.12 -22.47
N LEU A 182 -5.29 -13.00 -23.12
CA LEU A 182 -3.97 -12.67 -23.62
C LEU A 182 -3.19 -11.99 -22.49
N TYR A 183 -2.01 -12.51 -22.17
CA TYR A 183 -1.22 -12.04 -21.03
C TYR A 183 0.23 -11.78 -21.44
N TRP A 184 0.91 -10.91 -20.69
CA TRP A 184 2.33 -10.67 -20.88
C TRP A 184 3.13 -11.78 -20.18
N ARG A 185 4.01 -12.46 -20.91
CA ARG A 185 4.88 -13.50 -20.34
C ARG A 185 5.85 -12.86 -19.36
N LEU A 186 5.94 -13.44 -18.17
CA LEU A 186 6.89 -13.04 -17.15
C LEU A 186 7.66 -14.28 -16.69
N ASN A 187 8.98 -14.18 -16.58
CA ASN A 187 9.80 -15.29 -16.11
C ASN A 187 9.80 -15.31 -14.57
N GLU A 188 9.42 -16.44 -14.00
CA GLU A 188 9.42 -16.70 -12.55
C GLU A 188 8.72 -15.62 -11.70
N HIS A 189 7.61 -15.08 -12.19
CA HIS A 189 6.91 -14.00 -11.49
C HIS A 189 6.24 -14.52 -10.21
N VAL A 190 6.58 -13.90 -9.07
CA VAL A 190 5.97 -14.21 -7.77
C VAL A 190 5.13 -13.03 -7.32
N GLN A 191 3.81 -13.19 -7.33
CA GLN A 191 2.86 -12.10 -7.08
C GLN A 191 3.05 -11.45 -5.70
N ALA A 192 3.27 -12.25 -4.65
CA ALA A 192 3.48 -11.76 -3.28
C ALA A 192 4.73 -10.87 -3.11
N ARG A 193 5.72 -11.02 -4.00
CA ARG A 193 6.99 -10.27 -3.95
C ARG A 193 6.99 -9.10 -4.94
N SER A 194 6.52 -9.35 -6.15
CA SER A 194 6.64 -8.41 -7.27
C SER A 194 5.42 -7.51 -7.44
N GLY A 195 4.26 -7.88 -6.89
CA GLY A 195 3.00 -7.14 -7.08
C GLY A 195 2.52 -7.11 -8.53
N SER A 196 1.62 -6.17 -8.84
CA SER A 196 1.22 -5.91 -10.23
C SER A 196 2.33 -5.17 -10.97
N VAL A 197 2.71 -5.70 -12.14
CA VAL A 197 3.76 -5.13 -13.01
C VAL A 197 3.20 -4.47 -14.27
N ASN A 198 1.92 -4.07 -14.22
CA ASN A 198 1.21 -3.45 -15.36
C ASN A 198 1.15 -4.34 -16.63
N ALA A 199 1.26 -5.66 -16.44
CA ALA A 199 1.27 -6.66 -17.52
C ALA A 199 0.02 -6.56 -18.42
N ARG A 200 -1.16 -6.39 -17.81
CA ARG A 200 -2.43 -6.20 -18.51
C ARG A 200 -2.41 -5.00 -19.45
N ALA A 201 -1.99 -3.82 -18.96
CA ALA A 201 -2.00 -2.61 -19.78
C ALA A 201 -1.00 -2.72 -20.94
N THR A 202 0.15 -3.37 -20.73
CA THR A 202 1.10 -3.67 -21.81
C THR A 202 0.44 -4.45 -22.94
N VAL A 203 -0.28 -5.54 -22.64
CA VAL A 203 -0.98 -6.33 -23.67
C VAL A 203 -2.12 -5.52 -24.30
N ALA A 204 -2.91 -4.80 -23.49
CA ALA A 204 -3.99 -3.96 -23.99
C ALA A 204 -3.48 -2.95 -25.03
N GLY A 205 -2.39 -2.23 -24.70
CA GLY A 205 -1.80 -1.24 -25.59
C GLY A 205 -1.14 -1.83 -26.83
N LEU A 206 -0.53 -3.02 -26.73
CA LEU A 206 0.01 -3.73 -27.89
C LEU A 206 -1.08 -4.17 -28.85
N MET A 207 -2.18 -4.71 -28.32
CA MET A 207 -3.31 -5.19 -29.13
C MET A 207 -4.14 -4.06 -29.74
N GLY A 208 -4.14 -2.87 -29.13
CA GLY A 208 -4.79 -1.66 -29.67
C GLY A 208 -4.02 -0.97 -30.81
N ARG A 209 -2.78 -1.37 -31.11
CA ARG A 209 -1.98 -0.78 -32.19
C ARG A 209 -2.46 -1.24 -33.56
N LYS A 210 -2.25 -0.40 -34.57
CA LYS A 210 -2.46 -0.76 -35.99
C LYS A 210 -1.62 -1.95 -36.45
N SER A 211 -0.45 -2.14 -35.85
CA SER A 211 0.42 -3.28 -36.11
C SER A 211 1.13 -3.73 -34.83
N LEU A 212 1.15 -5.04 -34.63
CA LEU A 212 1.98 -5.72 -33.64
C LEU A 212 3.27 -6.20 -34.33
N ASN A 213 4.44 -5.95 -33.73
CA ASN A 213 5.72 -6.47 -34.22
C ASN A 213 5.97 -7.89 -33.67
N ASP A 214 6.87 -8.64 -34.31
CA ASP A 214 7.05 -10.07 -34.02
C ASP A 214 7.72 -10.31 -32.66
N GLU A 215 8.56 -9.37 -32.20
CA GLU A 215 9.19 -9.41 -30.88
C GLU A 215 8.15 -9.34 -29.76
N HIS A 216 7.31 -8.29 -29.72
CA HIS A 216 6.27 -8.20 -28.69
C HIS A 216 5.20 -9.29 -28.86
N ALA A 217 4.94 -9.77 -30.08
CA ALA A 217 4.01 -10.87 -30.29
C ALA A 217 4.51 -12.19 -29.68
N ALA A 218 5.82 -12.41 -29.60
CA ALA A 218 6.41 -13.59 -28.97
C ALA A 218 6.25 -13.57 -27.44
N ASP A 219 6.18 -12.38 -26.85
CA ASP A 219 6.02 -12.17 -25.40
C ASP A 219 4.56 -12.23 -24.94
N ILE A 220 3.59 -12.31 -25.86
CA ILE A 220 2.18 -12.49 -25.50
C ILE A 220 1.86 -13.99 -25.40
N GLY A 221 1.35 -14.39 -24.24
CA GLY A 221 0.79 -15.72 -23.97
C GLY A 221 -0.73 -15.75 -24.14
N LEU A 222 -1.28 -16.96 -24.15
CA LEU A 222 -2.72 -17.23 -24.19
C LEU A 222 -3.09 -18.20 -23.08
N PHE A 223 -4.12 -17.90 -22.31
CA PHE A 223 -4.76 -18.82 -21.38
C PHE A 223 -6.24 -18.95 -21.72
N VAL A 224 -6.69 -20.12 -22.18
CA VAL A 224 -8.10 -20.34 -22.53
C VAL A 224 -8.86 -20.74 -21.27
N TRP A 225 -9.77 -19.89 -20.82
CA TRP A 225 -10.54 -20.16 -19.61
C TRP A 225 -11.87 -20.84 -19.89
N ASP A 226 -12.52 -20.68 -21.05
CA ASP A 226 -13.74 -21.46 -21.38
C ASP A 226 -13.90 -21.76 -22.87
N TRP A 227 -14.67 -22.80 -23.14
CA TRP A 227 -15.25 -23.15 -24.43
C TRP A 227 -16.77 -23.10 -24.27
N PRO A 228 -17.43 -21.96 -24.58
CA PRO A 228 -18.83 -21.75 -24.23
C PRO A 228 -19.80 -22.85 -24.70
N GLN A 229 -19.59 -23.38 -25.91
CA GLN A 229 -20.39 -24.44 -26.51
C GLN A 229 -19.78 -25.85 -26.36
N GLY A 230 -18.75 -25.99 -25.52
CA GLY A 230 -18.11 -27.28 -25.25
C GLY A 230 -18.93 -28.18 -24.32
N PRO A 231 -18.36 -29.34 -23.94
CA PRO A 231 -18.99 -30.28 -23.02
C PRO A 231 -19.53 -29.63 -21.72
N ALA A 232 -20.59 -30.18 -21.14
CA ALA A 232 -21.19 -29.59 -19.95
C ALA A 232 -20.26 -29.67 -18.72
N GLN A 233 -19.53 -30.78 -18.59
CA GLN A 233 -18.64 -31.01 -17.46
C GLN A 233 -17.26 -30.41 -17.70
N LEU A 234 -16.71 -29.75 -16.68
CA LEU A 234 -15.41 -29.09 -16.80
C LEU A 234 -14.26 -30.07 -17.06
N PRO A 235 -14.12 -31.25 -16.40
CA PRO A 235 -13.04 -32.19 -16.69
C PRO A 235 -12.96 -32.59 -18.17
N GLU A 236 -14.11 -32.91 -18.75
CA GLU A 236 -14.22 -33.25 -20.18
C GLU A 236 -13.79 -32.07 -21.05
N ARG A 237 -14.33 -30.86 -20.78
CA ARG A 237 -13.90 -29.62 -21.47
C ARG A 237 -12.40 -29.40 -21.41
N LEU A 238 -11.78 -29.58 -20.24
CA LEU A 238 -10.35 -29.37 -20.06
C LEU A 238 -9.53 -30.37 -20.88
N SER A 239 -9.86 -31.67 -20.81
CA SER A 239 -9.17 -32.70 -21.58
C SER A 239 -9.32 -32.47 -23.09
N THR A 240 -10.53 -32.12 -23.58
CA THR A 240 -10.74 -31.88 -25.01
C THR A 240 -9.99 -30.64 -25.47
N LEU A 241 -10.01 -29.54 -24.70
CA LEU A 241 -9.23 -28.35 -25.03
C LEU A 241 -7.73 -28.63 -25.08
N ALA A 242 -7.20 -29.46 -24.19
CA ALA A 242 -5.80 -29.88 -24.22
C ALA A 242 -5.48 -30.62 -25.54
N THR A 243 -6.33 -31.56 -25.96
CA THR A 243 -6.16 -32.27 -27.25
C THR A 243 -6.24 -31.36 -28.47
N LEU A 244 -6.98 -30.26 -28.38
CA LEU A 244 -7.15 -29.26 -29.44
C LEU A 244 -6.01 -28.22 -29.49
N GLY A 245 -5.04 -28.28 -28.57
CA GLY A 245 -3.87 -27.40 -28.55
C GLY A 245 -3.86 -26.35 -27.44
N PHE A 246 -4.71 -26.47 -26.42
CA PHE A 246 -4.78 -25.56 -25.27
C PHE A 246 -4.47 -26.27 -23.93
N PRO A 247 -3.24 -26.76 -23.71
CA PRO A 247 -2.91 -27.62 -22.56
C PRO A 247 -2.88 -26.91 -21.20
N ALA A 248 -2.70 -25.58 -21.18
CA ALA A 248 -2.60 -24.81 -19.93
C ALA A 248 -3.85 -24.95 -19.06
N ASN A 249 -5.01 -25.15 -19.68
CA ASN A 249 -6.29 -25.20 -19.00
C ASN A 249 -6.34 -26.39 -18.04
N GLU A 250 -5.83 -27.54 -18.46
CA GLU A 250 -5.76 -28.77 -17.67
C GLU A 250 -4.69 -28.65 -16.57
N LEU A 251 -3.54 -28.07 -16.88
CA LEU A 251 -2.43 -27.90 -15.93
C LEU A 251 -2.80 -27.06 -14.71
N TYR A 252 -3.61 -26.01 -14.90
CA TYR A 252 -3.90 -25.01 -13.87
C TYR A 252 -5.30 -25.14 -13.24
N SER A 253 -6.08 -26.14 -13.61
CA SER A 253 -7.42 -26.38 -13.04
C SER A 253 -7.38 -27.48 -12.01
N HIS A 254 -7.83 -27.18 -10.80
CA HIS A 254 -7.88 -28.17 -9.72
C HIS A 254 -9.27 -28.25 -9.08
N PRO A 255 -9.75 -29.44 -8.70
CA PRO A 255 -10.99 -29.58 -7.96
C PRO A 255 -10.85 -28.96 -6.56
N VAL A 256 -11.96 -28.42 -6.07
CA VAL A 256 -12.10 -27.84 -4.73
C VAL A 256 -13.27 -28.54 -4.05
N SER A 257 -12.96 -29.28 -2.99
CA SER A 257 -13.98 -29.97 -2.19
C SER A 257 -14.42 -29.10 -1.03
N GLU A 258 -13.49 -28.34 -0.44
CA GLU A 258 -13.75 -27.45 0.68
C GLU A 258 -12.99 -26.11 0.58
N PHE A 259 -13.33 -25.18 1.46
CA PHE A 259 -12.68 -23.87 1.50
C PHE A 259 -11.15 -23.95 1.69
N ALA A 260 -10.68 -24.94 2.46
CA ALA A 260 -9.25 -25.15 2.68
C ALA A 260 -8.49 -25.46 1.37
N ASP A 261 -9.10 -26.21 0.44
CA ASP A 261 -8.50 -26.47 -0.87
C ASP A 261 -8.34 -25.19 -1.69
N ALA A 262 -9.40 -24.37 -1.74
CA ALA A 262 -9.38 -23.10 -2.45
C ALA A 262 -8.31 -22.16 -1.86
N GLN A 263 -8.21 -22.10 -0.53
CA GLN A 263 -7.21 -21.30 0.16
C GLN A 263 -5.79 -21.81 -0.15
N LYS A 264 -5.57 -23.12 -0.11
CA LYS A 264 -4.28 -23.75 -0.45
C LYS A 264 -3.80 -23.37 -1.84
N TRP A 265 -4.67 -23.48 -2.86
CA TRP A 265 -4.32 -23.11 -4.23
C TRP A 265 -4.07 -21.62 -4.40
N ARG A 266 -4.91 -20.79 -3.77
CA ARG A 266 -4.71 -19.34 -3.76
C ARG A 266 -3.36 -18.96 -3.14
N ASP A 267 -3.03 -19.52 -1.98
CA ASP A 267 -1.76 -19.25 -1.30
C ASP A 267 -0.54 -19.77 -2.07
N HIS A 268 -0.68 -20.92 -2.74
CA HIS A 268 0.34 -21.49 -3.61
C HIS A 268 0.65 -20.55 -4.77
N TRP A 269 -0.33 -20.19 -5.59
CA TRP A 269 -0.12 -19.30 -6.74
C TRP A 269 0.24 -17.87 -6.37
N TYR A 270 -0.12 -17.41 -5.16
CA TYR A 270 0.32 -16.10 -4.68
C TYR A 270 1.83 -16.06 -4.39
N ARG A 271 2.42 -17.18 -3.93
CA ARG A 271 3.80 -17.24 -3.42
C ARG A 271 4.76 -18.03 -4.32
N SER A 272 4.25 -18.76 -5.31
CA SER A 272 5.05 -19.55 -6.24
C SER A 272 5.27 -18.83 -7.57
N PRO A 273 6.38 -19.12 -8.28
CA PRO A 273 6.64 -18.54 -9.58
C PRO A 273 5.60 -18.99 -10.62
N LEU A 274 5.08 -18.04 -11.38
CA LEU A 274 4.18 -18.25 -12.51
C LEU A 274 4.74 -17.61 -13.79
N PRO A 275 4.38 -18.11 -14.99
CA PRO A 275 4.81 -17.54 -16.26
C PRO A 275 4.07 -16.24 -16.64
N PHE A 276 3.29 -15.69 -15.71
CA PHE A 276 2.42 -14.53 -15.89
C PHE A 276 2.10 -13.87 -14.55
N ALA A 277 1.63 -12.62 -14.59
CA ALA A 277 1.02 -11.98 -13.45
C ALA A 277 -0.37 -12.60 -13.18
N SER A 278 -0.76 -12.69 -11.91
CA SER A 278 -2.10 -13.12 -11.52
C SER A 278 -2.61 -12.23 -10.39
N ASP A 279 -3.89 -11.88 -10.42
CA ASP A 279 -4.50 -10.95 -9.45
C ASP A 279 -5.42 -11.66 -8.44
N GLY A 280 -5.42 -12.99 -8.45
CA GLY A 280 -6.18 -13.83 -7.54
C GLY A 280 -6.39 -15.23 -8.12
N VAL A 281 -7.48 -15.86 -7.71
CA VAL A 281 -7.96 -17.13 -8.28
C VAL A 281 -9.39 -17.01 -8.75
N VAL A 282 -9.77 -17.81 -9.74
CA VAL A 282 -11.17 -17.98 -10.17
C VAL A 282 -11.68 -19.27 -9.57
N LEU A 283 -12.82 -19.20 -8.86
CA LEU A 283 -13.58 -20.37 -8.42
C LEU A 283 -14.81 -20.50 -9.30
N ARG A 284 -15.09 -21.69 -9.81
CA ARG A 284 -16.21 -21.94 -10.72
C ARG A 284 -16.80 -23.33 -10.56
N GLN A 285 -18.10 -23.46 -10.78
CA GLN A 285 -18.75 -24.76 -10.85
C GLN A 285 -18.45 -25.46 -12.18
N SER A 286 -18.38 -26.79 -12.15
CA SER A 286 -18.23 -27.63 -13.34
C SER A 286 -19.36 -27.42 -14.33
N GLN A 287 -20.59 -27.31 -13.84
CA GLN A 287 -21.77 -27.05 -14.65
C GLN A 287 -22.10 -25.56 -14.71
N ARG A 288 -22.59 -25.11 -15.86
CA ARG A 288 -23.00 -23.72 -16.11
C ARG A 288 -24.19 -23.66 -17.08
N PRO A 289 -24.95 -22.56 -17.11
CA PRO A 289 -26.00 -22.37 -18.10
C PRO A 289 -25.46 -22.42 -19.54
N PRO A 290 -26.31 -22.78 -20.52
CA PRO A 290 -26.03 -22.66 -21.94
C PRO A 290 -25.51 -21.26 -22.30
N ALA A 291 -24.58 -21.21 -23.25
CA ALA A 291 -23.84 -20.01 -23.62
C ALA A 291 -24.75 -18.89 -24.16
N GLU A 292 -25.88 -19.26 -24.77
CA GLU A 292 -26.88 -18.33 -25.32
C GLU A 292 -27.56 -17.49 -24.22
N ARG A 293 -27.49 -17.94 -22.95
CA ARG A 293 -28.04 -17.22 -21.79
C ARG A 293 -27.01 -16.33 -21.10
N TRP A 294 -25.78 -16.28 -21.60
CA TRP A 294 -24.74 -15.45 -21.00
C TRP A 294 -25.01 -13.98 -21.29
N GLN A 295 -24.64 -13.13 -20.34
CA GLN A 295 -24.86 -11.69 -20.38
C GLN A 295 -23.59 -11.00 -19.92
N ALA A 296 -23.37 -9.74 -20.30
CA ALA A 296 -22.23 -8.93 -19.88
C ALA A 296 -22.31 -8.48 -18.41
N ARG A 297 -22.47 -9.44 -17.50
CA ARG A 297 -22.50 -9.28 -16.05
C ARG A 297 -22.05 -10.56 -15.35
N ALA A 298 -21.54 -10.39 -14.14
CA ALA A 298 -20.99 -11.47 -13.34
C ALA A 298 -21.99 -12.64 -13.21
N PRO A 299 -21.55 -13.89 -13.46
CA PRO A 299 -22.39 -15.06 -13.36
C PRO A 299 -22.45 -15.57 -11.91
N TYR A 300 -23.55 -16.23 -11.54
CA TYR A 300 -23.70 -16.84 -10.21
C TYR A 300 -22.81 -18.08 -9.99
N TRP A 301 -22.31 -18.69 -11.07
CA TRP A 301 -21.58 -19.96 -11.07
C TRP A 301 -20.06 -19.80 -11.04
N ALA A 302 -19.55 -18.57 -11.07
CA ALA A 302 -18.12 -18.29 -10.94
C ALA A 302 -17.83 -16.97 -10.23
N ILE A 303 -16.75 -16.93 -9.46
CA ILE A 303 -16.27 -15.74 -8.73
C ILE A 303 -14.75 -15.61 -8.86
N ALA A 304 -14.25 -14.38 -8.68
CA ALA A 304 -12.83 -14.11 -8.51
C ALA A 304 -12.51 -13.88 -7.03
N TRP A 305 -11.66 -14.70 -6.43
CA TRP A 305 -11.10 -14.44 -5.11
C TRP A 305 -9.73 -13.75 -5.24
N LYS A 306 -9.71 -12.44 -5.03
CA LYS A 306 -8.54 -11.58 -5.21
C LYS A 306 -7.46 -11.81 -4.15
N TYR A 307 -6.22 -11.53 -4.51
CA TYR A 307 -5.11 -11.44 -3.54
C TYR A 307 -5.23 -10.19 -2.64
N PRO A 308 -4.49 -10.12 -1.52
CA PRO A 308 -4.37 -8.87 -0.75
C PRO A 308 -3.80 -7.76 -1.64
N PHE A 309 -4.24 -6.52 -1.42
CA PHE A 309 -3.76 -5.39 -2.19
C PHE A 309 -2.26 -5.16 -1.96
N ALA A 310 -1.48 -5.03 -3.03
CA ALA A 310 -0.08 -4.61 -2.94
C ALA A 310 0.05 -3.10 -2.62
N GLN A 311 -0.94 -2.33 -3.04
CA GLN A 311 -1.09 -0.90 -2.76
C GLN A 311 -2.48 -0.59 -2.21
N ALA A 312 -2.55 0.26 -1.19
CA ALA A 312 -3.80 0.74 -0.63
C ALA A 312 -3.98 2.23 -0.90
N LEU A 313 -5.22 2.61 -1.24
CA LEU A 313 -5.66 3.99 -1.30
C LEU A 313 -6.01 4.44 0.12
N ALA A 314 -5.40 5.53 0.57
CA ALA A 314 -5.59 6.05 1.92
C ALA A 314 -5.94 7.54 1.91
N ASP A 315 -6.94 7.93 2.70
CA ASP A 315 -7.27 9.33 2.94
C ASP A 315 -6.30 9.94 3.98
N VAL A 316 -5.72 11.09 3.68
CA VAL A 316 -4.87 11.86 4.60
C VAL A 316 -5.75 12.65 5.56
N ARG A 317 -5.67 12.36 6.86
CA ARG A 317 -6.40 13.09 7.91
C ARG A 317 -5.63 14.31 8.42
N LYS A 318 -4.31 14.17 8.56
CA LYS A 318 -3.45 15.21 9.12
C LYS A 318 -2.02 15.07 8.62
N VAL A 319 -1.32 16.18 8.50
CA VAL A 319 0.14 16.21 8.28
C VAL A 319 0.78 16.71 9.57
N ASN A 320 1.71 15.93 10.13
CA ASN A 320 2.52 16.35 11.27
C ASN A 320 3.98 16.45 10.85
N PHE A 321 4.68 17.48 11.33
CA PHE A 321 6.11 17.63 11.12
C PHE A 321 6.86 17.24 12.39
N LYS A 322 7.71 16.22 12.28
CA LYS A 322 8.60 15.81 13.38
C LYS A 322 9.99 16.37 13.13
N VAL A 323 10.48 17.18 14.06
CA VAL A 323 11.87 17.66 14.05
C VAL A 323 12.72 16.68 14.85
N GLY A 324 13.74 16.11 14.20
CA GLY A 324 14.72 15.23 14.84
C GLY A 324 15.80 16.00 15.59
N ARG A 325 16.64 15.30 16.36
CA ARG A 325 17.71 15.89 17.18
C ARG A 325 18.63 16.85 16.41
N THR A 326 18.94 16.53 15.16
CA THR A 326 19.84 17.31 14.30
C THR A 326 19.15 18.47 13.59
N GLY A 327 17.86 18.70 13.83
CA GLY A 327 17.04 19.70 13.12
C GLY A 327 16.33 19.16 11.87
N ARG A 328 16.58 17.90 11.47
CA ARG A 328 15.91 17.30 10.30
C ARG A 328 14.39 17.24 10.51
N ILE A 329 13.65 17.95 9.68
CA ILE A 329 12.19 17.92 9.62
C ILE A 329 11.74 16.71 8.78
N THR A 330 10.90 15.86 9.38
CA THR A 330 10.31 14.66 8.76
C THR A 330 8.79 14.78 8.79
N PRO A 331 8.14 15.02 7.64
CA PRO A 331 6.68 15.01 7.55
C PRO A 331 6.15 13.57 7.69
N VAL A 332 5.11 13.42 8.50
CA VAL A 332 4.40 12.16 8.74
C VAL A 332 2.93 12.40 8.50
N LEU A 333 2.37 11.65 7.56
CA LEU A 333 0.94 11.66 7.27
C LEU A 333 0.23 10.77 8.29
N GLU A 334 -0.80 11.30 8.93
CA GLU A 334 -1.82 10.49 9.61
C GLU A 334 -2.93 10.16 8.62
N LEU A 335 -3.23 8.88 8.51
CA LEU A 335 -4.19 8.34 7.56
C LEU A 335 -5.48 7.94 8.27
N THR A 336 -6.59 7.90 7.53
CA THR A 336 -7.73 7.08 7.91
C THR A 336 -7.25 5.62 7.91
N PRO A 337 -7.51 4.82 8.97
CA PRO A 337 -6.96 3.47 9.06
C PRO A 337 -7.34 2.62 7.84
N VAL A 338 -6.34 2.12 7.12
CA VAL A 338 -6.53 1.27 5.94
C VAL A 338 -5.82 -0.07 6.15
N MET A 339 -6.45 -1.15 5.69
CA MET A 339 -5.83 -2.47 5.70
C MET A 339 -4.93 -2.62 4.47
N LEU A 340 -3.67 -2.95 4.71
CA LEU A 340 -2.71 -3.29 3.67
C LEU A 340 -2.04 -4.60 4.10
N ASP A 341 -2.28 -5.66 3.32
CA ASP A 341 -2.06 -7.04 3.73
C ASP A 341 -2.78 -7.39 5.06
N ASP A 342 -2.08 -7.91 6.07
CA ASP A 342 -2.60 -8.23 7.40
C ASP A 342 -2.47 -7.06 8.40
N ARG A 343 -2.09 -5.87 7.94
CA ARG A 343 -1.73 -4.72 8.80
C ARG A 343 -2.68 -3.55 8.63
N GLN A 344 -3.05 -2.96 9.76
CA GLN A 344 -3.76 -1.68 9.76
C GLN A 344 -2.77 -0.51 9.75
N ILE A 345 -2.69 0.20 8.63
CA ILE A 345 -1.80 1.35 8.47
C ILE A 345 -2.54 2.63 8.87
N LYS A 346 -1.96 3.38 9.82
CA LYS A 346 -2.49 4.66 10.31
C LYS A 346 -1.56 5.84 10.05
N ARG A 347 -0.29 5.57 9.74
CA ARG A 347 0.74 6.58 9.55
C ARG A 347 1.73 6.15 8.48
N VAL A 348 2.20 7.10 7.69
CA VAL A 348 3.26 6.90 6.70
C VAL A 348 4.16 8.13 6.66
N SER A 349 5.48 7.92 6.54
CA SER A 349 6.44 9.01 6.38
C SER A 349 6.56 9.38 4.91
N THR A 350 6.67 10.68 4.61
CA THR A 350 7.01 11.15 3.26
C THR A 350 8.52 11.15 3.01
N GLY A 351 9.32 10.87 4.03
CA GLY A 351 10.78 10.83 3.96
C GLY A 351 11.42 12.17 4.33
N SER A 352 11.42 13.14 3.41
CA SER A 352 12.03 14.47 3.60
C SER A 352 10.99 15.58 3.44
N LEU A 353 11.27 16.74 4.05
CA LEU A 353 10.46 17.95 3.86
C LEU A 353 10.37 18.33 2.38
N LYS A 354 11.50 18.36 1.66
CA LYS A 354 11.55 18.63 0.22
C LYS A 354 10.63 17.72 -0.60
N ARG A 355 10.64 16.40 -0.34
CA ARG A 355 9.77 15.46 -1.07
C ARG A 355 8.29 15.72 -0.78
N TRP A 356 7.95 16.13 0.44
CA TRP A 356 6.58 16.49 0.77
C TRP A 356 6.16 17.80 0.10
N GLU A 357 7.05 18.81 0.03
CA GLU A 357 6.80 20.07 -0.67
C GLU A 357 6.55 19.84 -2.17
N GLU A 358 7.35 18.99 -2.82
CA GLU A 358 7.18 18.61 -4.22
C GLU A 358 5.83 17.91 -4.50
N LEU A 359 5.34 17.13 -3.53
CA LEU A 359 4.06 16.43 -3.64
C LEU A 359 2.86 17.30 -3.22
N ASP A 360 3.10 18.34 -2.41
CA ASP A 360 2.12 19.22 -1.77
C ASP A 360 0.96 18.42 -1.15
N ILE A 361 1.25 17.51 -0.22
CA ILE A 361 0.22 16.65 0.37
C ILE A 361 -0.46 17.37 1.53
N ARG A 362 -1.79 17.44 1.51
CA ARG A 362 -2.60 18.09 2.54
C ARG A 362 -3.69 17.18 3.11
N PRO A 363 -4.25 17.51 4.29
CA PRO A 363 -5.46 16.85 4.78
C PRO A 363 -6.56 16.86 3.71
N GLY A 364 -7.23 15.74 3.53
CA GLY A 364 -8.24 15.51 2.50
C GLY A 364 -7.71 14.83 1.23
N ASP A 365 -6.41 14.91 0.95
CA ASP A 365 -5.84 14.21 -0.21
C ASP A 365 -5.94 12.69 -0.05
N GLN A 366 -6.04 12.00 -1.19
CA GLN A 366 -5.92 10.55 -1.27
C GLN A 366 -4.54 10.18 -1.81
N VAL A 367 -3.88 9.25 -1.11
CA VAL A 367 -2.53 8.79 -1.45
C VAL A 367 -2.48 7.28 -1.63
N ALA A 368 -1.60 6.82 -2.52
CA ALA A 368 -1.27 5.41 -2.67
C ALA A 368 -0.13 5.05 -1.70
N ILE A 369 -0.30 3.97 -0.95
CA ILE A 369 0.71 3.44 -0.04
C ILE A 369 0.98 1.96 -0.29
N SER A 370 2.21 1.53 -0.07
CA SER A 370 2.65 0.12 -0.17
C SER A 370 3.48 -0.30 1.05
N LEU A 371 3.87 -1.57 1.13
CA LEU A 371 4.82 -2.07 2.11
C LEU A 371 6.19 -2.32 1.45
N ALA A 372 7.20 -1.52 1.84
CA ALA A 372 8.58 -1.80 1.51
C ALA A 372 9.09 -3.00 2.32
N GLY A 373 9.67 -4.00 1.63
CA GLY A 373 10.14 -5.24 2.25
C GLY A 373 9.06 -5.96 3.07
N LEU A 374 7.80 -5.85 2.63
CA LEU A 374 6.61 -6.45 3.27
C LEU A 374 6.34 -5.97 4.71
N THR A 375 7.02 -4.91 5.18
CA THR A 375 6.93 -4.52 6.59
C THR A 375 6.77 -3.03 6.85
N ILE A 376 7.42 -2.17 6.05
CA ILE A 376 7.48 -0.74 6.32
C ILE A 376 6.52 -0.01 5.37
N PRO A 377 5.49 0.70 5.89
CA PRO A 377 4.62 1.52 5.06
C PRO A 377 5.41 2.58 4.30
N ARG A 378 5.17 2.67 3.00
CA ARG A 378 5.81 3.61 2.07
C ARG A 378 4.74 4.42 1.34
N LEU A 379 4.97 5.71 1.22
CA LEU A 379 4.20 6.58 0.33
C LEU A 379 4.69 6.41 -1.11
N ASP A 380 3.77 6.07 -2.01
CA ASP A 380 4.05 5.88 -3.43
C ASP A 380 3.76 7.16 -4.22
N SER A 381 2.51 7.63 -4.20
CA SER A 381 2.07 8.80 -4.96
C SER A 381 0.82 9.46 -4.36
N VAL A 382 0.51 10.67 -4.85
CA VAL A 382 -0.79 11.32 -4.65
C VAL A 382 -1.73 10.85 -5.75
N VAL A 383 -2.91 10.35 -5.37
CA VAL A 383 -3.89 9.78 -6.28
C VAL A 383 -4.96 10.81 -6.63
N LEU A 384 -5.49 11.49 -5.62
CA LEU A 384 -6.48 12.55 -5.77
C LEU A 384 -6.16 13.66 -4.79
N ARG A 385 -6.24 14.91 -5.24
CA ARG A 385 -6.13 16.08 -4.35
C ARG A 385 -7.52 16.53 -3.95
N THR A 386 -7.70 16.84 -2.67
CA THR A 386 -8.92 17.50 -2.19
C THR A 386 -9.08 18.85 -2.88
N THR A 387 -10.31 19.22 -3.19
CA THR A 387 -10.62 20.50 -3.83
C THR A 387 -10.55 21.65 -2.83
N GLU A 388 -10.92 21.40 -1.57
CA GLU A 388 -10.71 22.32 -0.46
C GLU A 388 -9.36 22.03 0.21
N ARG A 389 -8.39 22.92 -0.04
CA ARG A 389 -7.00 22.78 0.42
C ARG A 389 -6.80 23.50 1.74
N ALA A 390 -6.68 22.77 2.84
CA ALA A 390 -6.38 23.36 4.14
C ALA A 390 -5.01 24.06 4.14
N ASP A 391 -4.89 25.16 4.88
CA ASP A 391 -3.59 25.75 5.19
C ASP A 391 -2.87 24.92 6.25
N ILE A 392 -1.56 24.79 6.11
CA ILE A 392 -0.71 24.00 6.99
C ILE A 392 0.42 24.91 7.47
N ASN A 393 0.63 24.94 8.79
CA ASN A 393 1.79 25.60 9.35
C ASN A 393 3.03 24.71 9.15
N ILE A 394 3.89 25.11 8.21
CA ILE A 394 5.11 24.39 7.87
C ILE A 394 6.26 24.98 8.71
N PRO A 395 6.98 24.17 9.50
CA PRO A 395 8.12 24.66 10.25
C PRO A 395 9.22 25.17 9.33
N SER A 396 9.79 26.34 9.62
CA SER A 396 10.91 26.88 8.85
C SER A 396 12.17 26.05 9.10
N ALA A 397 12.79 25.57 8.02
CA ALA A 397 14.01 24.76 8.12
C ALA A 397 15.20 25.52 8.74
N SER A 398 15.21 26.86 8.69
CA SER A 398 16.25 27.70 9.32
C SER A 398 16.26 27.62 10.83
N ASP A 399 15.10 27.36 11.44
CA ASP A 399 14.90 27.46 12.88
C ASP A 399 15.40 26.20 13.60
N PHE A 400 15.62 25.11 12.84
CA PHE A 400 15.96 23.80 13.38
C PHE A 400 17.31 23.30 12.84
N HIS A 401 18.30 23.30 13.72
CA HIS A 401 19.65 22.79 13.48
C HIS A 401 20.19 22.02 14.69
N ALA A 402 21.35 21.38 14.56
CA ALA A 402 21.93 20.51 15.59
C ALA A 402 22.23 21.19 16.95
N LEU A 403 22.19 22.52 17.01
CA LEU A 403 22.41 23.34 18.22
C LEU A 403 21.18 24.18 18.61
N SER A 404 20.02 23.91 18.03
CA SER A 404 18.74 24.56 18.39
C SER A 404 17.91 23.72 19.37
N CYS A 405 16.89 24.32 19.97
CA CYS A 405 15.88 23.62 20.78
C CYS A 405 16.46 22.80 21.93
N TRP A 406 17.23 23.47 22.81
CA TRP A 406 17.76 22.90 24.06
C TRP A 406 16.74 22.91 25.21
N GLN A 407 15.54 23.47 24.97
CA GLN A 407 14.43 23.59 25.90
C GLN A 407 13.11 23.32 25.16
N PRO A 408 12.03 22.90 25.85
CA PRO A 408 10.72 22.63 25.25
C PRO A 408 9.89 23.91 25.10
N THR A 409 10.45 24.94 24.45
CA THR A 409 9.70 26.15 24.09
C THR A 409 8.75 25.86 22.92
N PRO A 410 7.70 26.69 22.71
CA PRO A 410 6.80 26.56 21.56
C PRO A 410 7.55 26.42 20.24
N GLY A 411 7.30 25.33 19.50
CA GLY A 411 7.97 24.98 18.24
C GLY A 411 9.18 24.05 18.41
N CYS A 412 9.80 24.02 19.58
CA CYS A 412 11.02 23.23 19.86
C CYS A 412 10.75 21.87 20.53
N GLU A 413 9.51 21.59 20.92
CA GLU A 413 9.14 20.42 21.72
C GLU A 413 9.53 19.11 21.03
N SER A 414 9.34 19.02 19.70
CA SER A 414 9.71 17.82 18.94
C SER A 414 11.22 17.55 18.97
N GLN A 415 12.05 18.57 18.75
CA GLN A 415 13.49 18.42 18.72
C GLN A 415 14.05 18.19 20.13
N PHE A 416 13.53 18.89 21.13
CA PHE A 416 13.92 18.69 22.51
C PHE A 416 13.61 17.27 23.00
N LEU A 417 12.42 16.76 22.72
CA LEU A 417 12.05 15.37 23.00
C LEU A 417 12.94 14.37 22.24
N ALA A 418 13.35 14.68 21.01
CA ALA A 418 14.31 13.86 20.27
C ALA A 418 15.70 13.87 20.91
N ARG A 419 16.15 14.99 21.50
CA ARG A 419 17.40 15.08 22.29
C ARG A 419 17.33 14.19 23.54
N LEU A 420 16.25 14.29 24.31
CA LEU A 420 16.04 13.46 25.50
C LEU A 420 15.99 11.96 25.15
N THR A 421 15.27 11.60 24.10
CA THR A 421 15.17 10.20 23.63
C THR A 421 16.53 9.66 23.18
N TRP A 422 17.36 10.50 22.54
CA TRP A 422 18.72 10.14 22.18
C TRP A 422 19.62 9.97 23.42
N LEU A 423 19.53 10.91 24.36
CA LEU A 423 20.27 10.91 25.62
C LEU A 423 20.02 9.63 26.41
N SER A 424 18.77 9.16 26.52
CA SER A 424 18.45 7.92 27.24
C SER A 424 18.73 6.64 26.44
N GLY A 425 18.83 6.74 25.11
CA GLY A 425 18.93 5.60 24.21
C GLY A 425 20.22 4.76 24.35
N LYS A 426 20.25 3.63 23.64
CA LYS A 426 21.38 2.66 23.68
C LYS A 426 22.74 3.26 23.33
N HIS A 427 22.75 4.27 22.45
CA HIS A 427 23.98 4.97 22.02
C HIS A 427 24.24 6.27 22.81
N GLY A 428 23.30 6.70 23.65
CA GLY A 428 23.46 7.75 24.66
C GLY A 428 23.90 7.11 25.99
N LEU A 429 23.23 7.44 27.10
CA LEU A 429 23.54 6.96 28.45
C LEU A 429 23.00 5.56 28.77
N ALA A 430 22.27 4.94 27.82
CA ALA A 430 21.70 3.59 27.95
C ALA A 430 20.84 3.44 29.23
N MET A 431 19.93 4.39 29.46
CA MET A 431 18.96 4.35 30.55
C MET A 431 17.90 3.29 30.25
N GLN A 432 17.88 2.23 31.06
CA GLN A 432 16.88 1.17 30.91
C GLN A 432 15.48 1.72 31.21
N HIS A 433 14.48 1.26 30.46
CA HIS A 433 13.07 1.68 30.65
C HIS A 433 12.77 3.18 30.47
N VAL A 434 13.74 4.00 30.05
CA VAL A 434 13.56 5.43 29.75
C VAL A 434 13.49 5.63 28.24
N GLY A 435 12.26 5.55 27.69
CA GLY A 435 11.99 5.75 26.27
C GLY A 435 11.32 7.09 25.97
N ARG A 436 10.98 7.30 24.69
CA ARG A 436 10.24 8.49 24.24
C ARG A 436 8.97 8.75 25.06
N GLY A 437 8.16 7.71 25.31
CA GLY A 437 6.93 7.84 26.09
C GLY A 437 7.16 8.21 27.57
N THR A 438 8.32 7.84 28.14
CA THR A 438 8.72 8.26 29.49
C THR A 438 9.02 9.76 29.49
N TRP A 439 9.77 10.24 28.49
CA TRP A 439 10.08 11.67 28.35
C TRP A 439 8.85 12.52 28.06
N GLU A 440 7.90 12.04 27.23
CA GLU A 440 6.63 12.73 26.99
C GLU A 440 5.88 13.00 28.32
N LYS A 441 5.73 11.97 29.17
CA LYS A 441 5.11 12.12 30.50
C LYS A 441 5.87 13.09 31.41
N LEU A 442 7.21 13.02 31.44
CA LEU A 442 8.02 13.93 32.25
C LEU A 442 7.90 15.38 31.78
N LEU A 443 7.83 15.61 30.47
CA LEU A 443 7.64 16.95 29.89
C LEU A 443 6.26 17.53 30.22
N GLU A 444 5.21 16.70 30.25
CA GLU A 444 3.85 17.13 30.63
C GLU A 444 3.80 17.76 32.03
N THR A 445 4.68 17.35 32.94
CA THR A 445 4.77 17.92 34.30
C THR A 445 5.41 19.31 34.36
N ARG A 446 6.05 19.76 33.27
CA ARG A 446 6.89 20.98 33.23
C ARG A 446 8.04 21.00 34.24
N ARG A 447 8.45 19.84 34.76
CA ARG A 447 9.63 19.70 35.64
C ARG A 447 10.93 19.48 34.86
N VAL A 448 10.82 19.00 33.62
CA VAL A 448 11.96 18.85 32.69
C VAL A 448 11.87 19.95 31.64
N ASN A 449 12.55 21.06 31.89
CA ASN A 449 12.64 22.22 30.98
C ASN A 449 14.02 22.34 30.32
N ASN A 450 15.02 21.65 30.85
CA ASN A 450 16.37 21.52 30.28
C ASN A 450 16.77 20.05 30.15
N LEU A 451 17.78 19.79 29.31
CA LEU A 451 18.22 18.44 28.97
C LEU A 451 18.70 17.62 30.18
N LEU A 452 19.09 18.27 31.28
CA LEU A 452 19.71 17.66 32.46
C LEU A 452 18.88 17.77 33.74
N ASP A 453 17.67 18.34 33.69
CA ASP A 453 16.81 18.50 34.88
C ASP A 453 16.47 17.16 35.55
N TRP A 454 16.55 16.05 34.81
CA TRP A 454 16.35 14.71 35.35
C TRP A 454 17.40 14.30 36.39
N LEU A 455 18.56 14.99 36.46
CA LEU A 455 19.61 14.70 37.45
C LEU A 455 19.18 14.98 38.89
N THR A 456 18.17 15.82 39.08
CA THR A 456 17.68 16.27 40.40
C THR A 456 16.30 15.72 40.76
N LEU A 457 15.67 14.93 39.87
CA LEU A 457 14.39 14.28 40.16
C LEU A 457 14.56 13.21 41.24
N ASP A 458 13.60 13.13 42.17
CA ASP A 458 13.57 12.12 43.22
C ASP A 458 12.41 11.11 43.05
N ALA A 459 12.48 10.00 43.79
CA ALA A 459 11.47 8.94 43.73
C ALA A 459 10.06 9.40 44.14
N PRO A 460 9.89 10.15 45.25
CA PRO A 460 8.58 10.70 45.63
C PRO A 460 7.94 11.58 44.55
N GLU A 461 8.72 12.44 43.89
CA GLU A 461 8.23 13.29 42.81
C GLU A 461 7.74 12.46 41.62
N LEU A 462 8.51 11.44 41.22
CA LEU A 462 8.13 10.57 40.11
C LEU A 462 6.88 9.74 40.40
N ALA A 463 6.69 9.28 41.63
CA ALA A 463 5.51 8.52 42.05
C ALA A 463 4.20 9.32 41.95
N ASN A 464 4.28 10.66 42.00
CA ASN A 464 3.11 11.54 41.88
C ASN A 464 2.73 11.86 40.42
N ILE A 465 3.48 11.38 39.44
CA ILE A 465 3.21 11.66 38.02
C ILE A 465 2.25 10.60 37.47
N ALA A 466 1.16 11.06 36.84
CA ALA A 466 0.19 10.19 36.21
C ALA A 466 0.85 9.23 35.19
N GLY A 467 0.63 7.93 35.39
CA GLY A 467 1.19 6.89 34.53
C GLY A 467 2.58 6.39 34.95
N PHE A 468 3.11 6.82 36.10
CA PHE A 468 4.12 6.11 36.87
C PHE A 468 3.49 5.58 38.17
N GLY A 469 3.76 4.33 38.50
CA GLY A 469 3.51 3.78 39.84
C GLY A 469 4.82 3.55 40.58
N ASP A 470 4.76 3.26 41.88
CA ASP A 470 5.92 3.16 42.78
C ASP A 470 7.09 2.36 42.19
N ARG A 471 6.81 1.12 41.73
CA ARG A 471 7.83 0.25 41.13
C ARG A 471 8.45 0.81 39.85
N SER A 472 7.69 1.54 39.03
CA SER A 472 8.24 2.19 37.85
C SER A 472 9.08 3.41 38.21
N SER A 473 8.69 4.17 39.23
CA SER A 473 9.44 5.33 39.73
C SER A 473 10.80 4.91 40.31
N GLU A 474 10.84 3.84 41.12
CA GLU A 474 12.10 3.27 41.62
C GLU A 474 13.04 2.84 40.48
N ARG A 475 12.49 2.16 39.44
CA ARG A 475 13.27 1.75 38.26
C ARG A 475 13.82 2.94 37.47
N LEU A 476 13.06 4.03 37.38
CA LEU A 476 13.51 5.27 36.72
C LEU A 476 14.66 5.91 37.49
N ILE A 477 14.54 6.05 38.80
CA ILE A 477 15.61 6.58 39.66
C ILE A 477 16.88 5.73 39.57
N TYR A 478 16.75 4.41 39.64
CA TYR A 478 17.90 3.50 39.45
C TYR A 478 18.57 3.73 38.07
N SER A 479 17.77 3.89 37.03
CA SER A 479 18.28 4.14 35.67
C SER A 479 18.97 5.50 35.55
N PHE A 480 18.48 6.53 36.24
CA PHE A 480 19.12 7.85 36.31
C PHE A 480 20.44 7.79 37.09
N HIS A 481 20.49 7.11 38.23
CA HIS A 481 21.75 6.93 38.98
C HIS A 481 22.79 6.17 38.17
N SER A 482 22.40 5.08 37.50
CA SER A 482 23.31 4.34 36.62
C SER A 482 23.81 5.19 35.45
N ALA A 483 22.96 6.06 34.89
CA ALA A 483 23.35 6.97 33.82
C ALA A 483 24.41 8.00 34.27
N ARG A 484 24.39 8.44 35.53
CA ARG A 484 25.39 9.35 36.10
C ARG A 484 26.80 8.76 36.11
N GLN A 485 26.91 7.44 36.23
CA GLN A 485 28.19 6.72 36.28
C GLN A 485 28.74 6.34 34.88
N ARG A 486 28.12 6.82 33.80
CA ARG A 486 28.60 6.51 32.45
C ARG A 486 29.89 7.27 32.13
N PRO A 487 30.81 6.68 31.34
CA PRO A 487 32.06 7.33 30.98
C PRO A 487 31.87 8.65 30.21
N PHE A 488 32.85 9.55 30.32
CA PHE A 488 32.88 10.85 29.65
C PHE A 488 32.54 10.77 28.14
N ALA A 489 33.14 9.83 27.41
CA ALA A 489 32.89 9.64 25.99
C ALA A 489 31.41 9.30 25.66
N GLN A 490 30.72 8.63 26.57
CA GLN A 490 29.30 8.30 26.43
C GLN A 490 28.42 9.52 26.72
N TRP A 491 28.81 10.36 27.68
CA TRP A 491 28.18 11.66 27.93
C TRP A 491 28.30 12.61 26.74
N LEU A 492 29.47 12.72 26.12
CA LEU A 492 29.65 13.50 24.89
C LEU A 492 28.67 13.05 23.79
N LYS A 493 28.56 11.74 23.57
CA LYS A 493 27.58 11.17 22.63
C LYS A 493 26.16 11.51 23.03
N ALA A 494 25.80 11.39 24.31
CA ALA A 494 24.46 11.67 24.82
C ALA A 494 24.04 13.15 24.69
N LEU A 495 24.97 14.09 24.92
CA LEU A 495 24.77 15.52 24.66
C LEU A 495 24.66 15.84 23.16
N GLY A 496 25.04 14.90 22.31
CA GLY A 496 24.87 14.99 20.87
C GLY A 496 26.07 15.53 20.13
N LEU A 497 27.29 15.34 20.66
CA LEU A 497 28.55 15.69 19.99
C LEU A 497 28.51 15.26 18.50
N PRO A 498 28.88 16.15 17.55
CA PRO A 498 29.02 15.78 16.15
C PRO A 498 29.93 14.56 15.96
N PRO A 499 29.71 13.73 14.93
CA PRO A 499 30.58 12.58 14.68
C PRO A 499 32.04 12.99 14.61
N THR A 500 32.93 12.29 15.32
CA THR A 500 34.36 12.61 15.43
C THR A 500 35.24 11.76 14.52
N GLY A 501 34.66 10.81 13.79
CA GLY A 501 35.43 9.89 12.93
C GLY A 501 36.39 9.05 13.76
N GLU A 502 37.67 9.07 13.38
CA GLU A 502 38.76 8.34 14.05
C GLU A 502 39.58 9.22 15.01
N ALA A 503 39.17 10.48 15.21
CA ALA A 503 39.87 11.42 16.06
C ALA A 503 39.93 10.92 17.51
N ARG A 504 41.13 11.02 18.11
CA ARG A 504 41.34 10.69 19.52
C ARG A 504 40.85 11.83 20.38
N LEU A 505 39.76 11.60 21.10
CA LEU A 505 39.20 12.58 22.03
C LEU A 505 40.02 12.61 23.31
N ALA A 506 40.35 13.81 23.78
CA ALA A 506 40.92 14.00 25.11
C ALA A 506 39.94 13.58 26.20
N ASP A 507 40.46 13.23 27.37
CA ASP A 507 39.67 12.68 28.49
C ASP A 507 38.94 13.74 29.33
N SER A 508 38.94 15.01 28.91
CA SER A 508 38.24 16.09 29.61
C SER A 508 37.55 17.08 28.67
N TRP A 509 36.44 17.64 29.15
CA TRP A 509 35.69 18.70 28.47
C TRP A 509 36.57 19.90 28.14
N GLN A 510 37.37 20.36 29.10
CA GLN A 510 38.18 21.56 28.97
C GLN A 510 39.22 21.44 27.84
N ALA A 511 39.86 20.29 27.69
CA ALA A 511 40.83 20.05 26.62
C ALA A 511 40.17 20.03 25.23
N LEU A 512 38.95 19.51 25.12
CA LEU A 512 38.20 19.51 23.87
C LEU A 512 37.64 20.89 23.52
N ALA A 513 37.16 21.64 24.52
CA ALA A 513 36.57 22.96 24.35
C ALA A 513 37.58 24.05 23.97
N GLN A 514 38.87 23.85 24.27
CA GLN A 514 39.96 24.75 23.86
C GLN A 514 40.32 24.62 22.38
N ARG A 515 39.91 23.53 21.71
CA ARG A 515 40.25 23.31 20.29
C ARG A 515 39.49 24.27 19.38
N ASP A 516 40.21 24.98 18.53
CA ASP A 516 39.62 25.75 17.44
C ASP A 516 39.30 24.88 16.21
N THR A 517 38.72 25.51 15.18
CA THR A 517 38.32 24.82 13.95
C THR A 517 39.51 24.21 13.20
N GLU A 518 40.67 24.87 13.18
CA GLU A 518 41.85 24.38 12.47
C GLU A 518 42.45 23.16 13.19
N GLN A 519 42.52 23.23 14.52
CA GLN A 519 42.95 22.12 15.37
C GLN A 519 42.02 20.90 15.24
N TRP A 520 40.70 21.12 15.14
CA TRP A 520 39.76 20.04 14.85
C TRP A 520 39.95 19.46 13.45
N GLN A 521 40.22 20.28 12.44
CA GLN A 521 40.43 19.83 11.06
C GLN A 521 41.75 19.06 10.87
N ALA A 522 42.76 19.32 11.70
CA ALA A 522 44.03 18.60 11.68
C ALA A 522 43.91 17.13 12.14
N GLU A 523 42.81 16.76 12.79
CA GLU A 523 42.57 15.39 13.26
C GLU A 523 42.15 14.44 12.12
N ALA A 524 42.62 13.20 12.20
CA ALA A 524 42.33 12.17 11.20
C ALA A 524 40.81 11.91 11.07
N GLY A 525 40.32 12.00 9.83
CA GLY A 525 38.90 11.76 9.51
C GLY A 525 37.95 12.95 9.79
N ILE A 526 38.49 14.14 10.11
CA ILE A 526 37.68 15.36 10.30
C ILE A 526 37.86 16.32 9.12
N GLY A 527 36.82 16.42 8.27
CA GLY A 527 36.76 17.42 7.20
C GLY A 527 36.31 18.81 7.71
N PRO A 528 36.42 19.86 6.88
CA PRO A 528 36.17 21.26 7.27
C PRO A 528 34.76 21.49 7.84
N GLY A 529 33.72 20.90 7.23
CA GLY A 529 32.35 21.03 7.74
C GLY A 529 32.13 20.40 9.12
N ARG A 530 32.82 19.27 9.39
CA ARG A 530 32.73 18.56 10.67
C ARG A 530 33.55 19.26 11.75
N ALA A 531 34.71 19.82 11.39
CA ALA A 531 35.51 20.67 12.27
C ALA A 531 34.73 21.91 12.72
N ALA A 532 34.05 22.59 11.78
CA ALA A 532 33.20 23.74 12.09
C ALA A 532 32.05 23.36 13.05
N GLN A 533 31.41 22.20 12.84
CA GLN A 533 30.36 21.70 13.74
C GLN A 533 30.88 21.38 15.15
N LEU A 534 32.05 20.76 15.27
CA LEU A 534 32.67 20.45 16.56
C LEU A 534 33.04 21.73 17.31
N SER A 535 33.72 22.66 16.63
CA SER A 535 34.06 23.98 17.17
C SER A 535 32.81 24.75 17.63
N ALA A 536 31.75 24.78 16.81
CA ALA A 536 30.48 25.41 17.17
C ALA A 536 29.82 24.74 18.37
N PHE A 537 29.83 23.40 18.47
CA PHE A 537 29.24 22.66 19.59
C PHE A 537 29.89 23.05 20.93
N PHE A 538 31.22 23.07 21.01
CA PHE A 538 31.91 23.42 22.26
C PHE A 538 31.82 24.91 22.63
N ARG A 539 31.50 25.77 21.68
CA ARG A 539 31.35 27.23 21.88
C ARG A 539 29.90 27.68 22.06
N ASP A 540 28.94 26.77 21.87
CA ASP A 540 27.52 27.10 22.00
C ASP A 540 27.16 27.43 23.46
N PRO A 541 26.50 28.58 23.73
CA PRO A 541 26.19 28.99 25.11
C PRO A 541 25.34 27.98 25.89
N GLN A 542 24.41 27.29 25.22
CA GLN A 542 23.56 26.29 25.87
C GLN A 542 24.37 25.05 26.21
N VAL A 543 25.24 24.61 25.30
CA VAL A 543 26.14 23.46 25.56
C VAL A 543 27.12 23.76 26.69
N LEU A 544 27.65 24.98 26.77
CA LEU A 544 28.49 25.43 27.88
C LEU A 544 27.73 25.45 29.22
N ALA A 545 26.46 25.86 29.24
CA ALA A 545 25.63 25.80 30.44
C ALA A 545 25.39 24.33 30.90
N LEU A 546 25.21 23.42 29.95
CA LEU A 546 25.09 21.98 30.25
C LEU A 546 26.38 21.42 30.84
N SER A 547 27.55 21.79 30.32
CA SER A 547 28.84 21.31 30.86
C SER A 547 29.08 21.81 32.28
N GLN A 548 28.74 23.06 32.58
CA GLN A 548 28.78 23.61 33.94
C GLN A 548 27.83 22.87 34.89
N THR A 549 26.63 22.51 34.43
CA THR A 549 25.66 21.72 35.20
C THR A 549 26.21 20.33 35.52
N LEU A 550 26.84 19.66 34.55
CA LEU A 550 27.45 18.34 34.74
C LEU A 550 28.64 18.39 35.72
N ARG A 551 29.47 19.43 35.61
CA ARG A 551 30.57 19.67 36.55
C ARG A 551 30.06 19.86 37.97
N ALA A 552 29.01 20.68 38.16
CA ALA A 552 28.39 20.89 39.47
C ALA A 552 27.74 19.61 40.03
N ALA A 553 27.25 18.73 39.16
CA ALA A 553 26.69 17.43 39.52
C ALA A 553 27.75 16.33 39.78
N GLY A 554 29.04 16.65 39.62
CA GLY A 554 30.17 15.73 39.84
C GLY A 554 30.28 14.62 38.81
N ILE A 555 29.96 14.89 37.54
CA ILE A 555 30.08 13.91 36.45
C ILE A 555 31.50 13.89 35.90
N ASP A 556 32.13 12.72 35.92
CA ASP A 556 33.52 12.53 35.48
C ASP A 556 33.76 13.07 34.05
N GLY A 557 34.81 13.88 33.90
CA GLY A 557 35.25 14.48 32.64
C GLY A 557 34.70 15.89 32.35
N PHE A 558 33.78 16.41 33.17
CA PHE A 558 33.26 17.79 33.12
C PHE A 558 33.71 18.60 34.33
#